data_AF-Q1Q3F9-F1
#
_entry.id   AF-Q1Q3F9-F1
#
_cell.length_a   1.000
_cell.length_b   1.000
_cell.length_c   1.000
_cell.angle_alpha   90.00
_cell.angle_beta   90.00
_cell.angle_gamma   90.00
#
_symmetry.space_group_name_H-M   'P 1'
#
loop_
_entity.id
_entity.type
_entity.pdbx_description
1 polymer ?
#
loop_
_entity_poly.entity_id
_entity_poly.type
_entity_poly.pdbx_seq_one_letter_code
_entity_poly.pdbx_strand_id
1 'polypeptide(L)'
;MFFIKKDPETYRIIGLVGSFGFTTAGALAGGYFLGTYVDKRYGTAPWFLMIFLFWGAIGSFINFFQVIKKISDENENKSAGREN
;
A
#
# COMPACT_ATOMS: atom_id res chain seq x y z
N MET A 1 4.04 -16.06 -30.30
CA MET A 1 4.57 -14.84 -29.66
C MET A 1 3.40 -14.12 -29.02
N PHE A 2 3.26 -14.20 -27.70
CA PHE A 2 2.10 -13.70 -26.96
C PHE A 2 2.22 -12.18 -26.84
N PHE A 3 1.64 -11.44 -27.78
CA PHE A 3 1.59 -9.98 -27.73
C PHE A 3 0.66 -9.58 -26.57
N ILE A 4 1.26 -9.29 -25.41
CA ILE A 4 0.57 -8.59 -24.32
C ILE A 4 0.16 -7.24 -24.90
N LYS A 5 -1.14 -7.08 -25.12
CA LYS A 5 -1.77 -5.83 -25.51
C LYS A 5 -1.42 -4.81 -24.41
N LYS A 6 -0.64 -3.79 -24.77
CA LYS A 6 -0.24 -2.70 -23.87
C LYS A 6 -1.43 -1.77 -23.66
N ASP A 7 -2.40 -2.20 -22.86
CA ASP A 7 -3.50 -1.33 -22.46
C ASP A 7 -2.99 -0.30 -21.44
N PRO A 8 -3.32 1.00 -21.59
CA PRO A 8 -2.87 2.06 -20.68
C PRO A 8 -3.35 1.83 -19.24
N GLU A 9 -4.45 1.10 -19.06
CA GLU A 9 -4.94 0.60 -17.76
C GLU A 9 -3.90 -0.31 -17.07
N THR A 10 -3.26 -1.22 -17.78
CA THR A 10 -2.27 -2.16 -17.21
C THR A 10 -1.06 -1.40 -16.63
N TYR A 11 -0.59 -0.36 -17.32
CA TYR A 11 0.49 0.49 -16.82
C TYR A 11 0.10 1.25 -15.55
N ARG A 12 -1.15 1.71 -15.47
CA ARG A 12 -1.69 2.41 -14.31
C ARG A 12 -1.77 1.47 -13.11
N ILE A 13 -2.22 0.23 -13.31
CA ILE A 13 -2.27 -0.81 -12.27
C ILE A 13 -0.86 -1.18 -11.80
N ILE A 14 0.09 -1.38 -12.72
CA ILE A 14 1.48 -1.70 -12.36
C ILE A 14 2.11 -0.55 -11.55
N GLY A 15 1.91 0.70 -11.98
CA GLY A 15 2.39 1.87 -11.24
C GLY A 15 1.78 1.96 -9.84
N LEU A 16 0.48 1.68 -9.73
CA LEU A 16 -0.25 1.69 -8.47
C LEU A 16 0.23 0.61 -7.50
N VAL A 17 0.37 -0.63 -7.97
CA VAL A 17 0.92 -1.75 -7.18
C VAL A 17 2.36 -1.47 -6.78
N GLY A 18 3.18 -0.92 -7.69
CA GLY A 18 4.56 -0.54 -7.40
C GLY A 18 4.67 0.52 -6.31
N SER A 19 3.86 1.60 -6.41
CA SER A 19 3.81 2.66 -5.39
C SER A 19 3.34 2.14 -4.03
N PHE A 20 2.39 1.21 -4.02
CA PHE A 20 1.90 0.59 -2.80
C PHE A 20 2.98 -0.28 -2.13
N GLY A 21 3.66 -1.12 -2.91
CA GLY A 21 4.76 -1.93 -2.41
C GLY A 21 5.90 -1.07 -1.85
N PHE A 22 6.29 -0.02 -2.56
CA PHE A 22 7.36 0.89 -2.12
C PHE A 22 6.98 1.65 -0.84
N THR A 23 5.74 2.15 -0.75
CA THR A 23 5.23 2.84 0.44
C THR A 23 5.16 1.89 1.64
N THR A 24 4.70 0.66 1.43
CA THR A 24 4.65 -0.37 2.48
C THR A 24 6.05 -0.73 2.97
N ALA A 25 6.99 -0.96 2.06
CA ALA A 25 8.37 -1.25 2.41
C ALA A 25 9.01 -0.09 3.20
N GLY A 26 8.77 1.16 2.79
CA GLY A 26 9.22 2.34 3.50
C GLY A 26 8.62 2.47 4.91
N ALA A 27 7.32 2.22 5.06
CA ALA A 27 6.65 2.23 6.36
C ALA A 27 7.19 1.16 7.31
N LEU A 28 7.41 -0.07 6.81
CA LEU A 28 8.00 -1.16 7.59
C LEU A 28 9.45 -0.87 7.97
N ALA A 29 10.26 -0.38 7.03
CA ALA A 29 11.65 -0.02 7.31
C ALA A 29 11.74 1.13 8.33
N GLY A 30 10.91 2.17 8.18
CA GLY A 30 10.83 3.27 9.12
C GLY A 30 10.37 2.83 10.51
N GLY A 31 9.31 2.02 10.58
CA GLY A 31 8.79 1.46 11.84
C GLY A 31 9.79 0.53 12.53
N TYR A 32 10.55 -0.26 11.75
CA TYR A 32 11.62 -1.11 12.28
C TYR A 32 12.78 -0.27 12.84
N PHE A 33 13.28 0.73 12.10
CA PHE A 33 14.37 1.59 12.57
C PHE A 33 13.97 2.41 13.80
N LEU A 34 12.78 3.01 13.78
CA LEU A 34 12.26 3.77 14.93
C LEU A 34 11.98 2.84 16.11
N GLY A 35 11.34 1.71 15.88
CA GLY A 35 11.01 0.72 16.91
C GLY A 35 12.25 0.14 17.59
N THR A 36 13.26 -0.25 16.81
CA THR A 36 14.54 -0.73 17.36
C THR A 36 15.31 0.36 18.11
N TYR A 37 15.28 1.60 17.65
CA TYR A 37 15.92 2.72 18.33
C TYR A 37 15.28 3.02 19.69
N VAL A 38 13.94 3.00 19.73
CA VAL A 38 13.16 3.18 20.97
C VAL A 38 13.37 1.99 21.91
N ASP A 39 13.22 0.75 21.43
CA ASP A 39 13.40 -0.46 22.25
C ASP A 39 14.81 -0.55 22.86
N LYS A 40 15.85 -0.14 22.12
CA LYS A 40 17.22 -0.06 22.66
C LYS A 40 17.37 0.97 23.76
N ARG A 41 16.64 2.09 23.69
CA ARG A 41 16.71 3.16 24.68
C ARG A 41 15.95 2.84 25.97
N TYR A 42 14.85 2.10 25.86
CA TYR A 42 14.03 1.70 27.00
C TYR A 42 14.35 0.30 27.55
N GLY A 43 15.17 -0.50 26.85
CA GLY A 43 15.53 -1.86 27.27
C GLY A 43 14.39 -2.87 27.17
N THR A 44 13.24 -2.49 26.60
CA THR A 44 12.01 -3.28 26.48
C THR A 44 11.93 -4.11 25.20
N ALA A 45 13.07 -4.38 24.56
CA ALA A 45 13.09 -5.13 23.31
C ALA A 45 12.35 -6.47 23.45
N PRO A 46 11.33 -6.78 22.61
CA PRO A 46 10.95 -6.14 21.35
C PRO A 46 9.50 -5.57 21.32
N TRP A 47 9.03 -4.92 22.39
CA TRP A 47 7.62 -4.53 22.51
C TRP A 47 7.24 -3.33 21.61
N PHE A 48 8.04 -2.27 21.60
CA PHE A 48 7.72 -1.08 20.79
C PHE A 48 7.87 -1.37 19.29
N LEU A 49 8.83 -2.20 18.91
CA LEU A 49 8.99 -2.66 17.54
C LEU A 49 7.73 -3.37 17.03
N MET A 50 7.15 -4.29 17.81
CA MET A 50 5.91 -4.97 17.43
C MET A 50 4.76 -3.99 17.21
N ILE A 51 4.58 -3.01 18.10
CA ILE A 51 3.51 -2.01 17.99
C ILE A 51 3.69 -1.17 16.73
N PHE A 52 4.89 -0.64 16.49
CA PHE A 52 5.16 0.18 15.29
C PHE A 52 5.03 -0.62 14.00
N LEU A 53 5.42 -1.89 14.01
CA LEU A 53 5.29 -2.77 12.85
C LEU A 53 3.82 -3.09 12.56
N PHE A 54 3.03 -3.40 13.60
CA PHE A 54 1.58 -3.60 13.46
C PHE A 54 0.88 -2.34 12.98
N TRP A 55 1.20 -1.18 13.56
CA TRP A 55 0.59 0.08 13.16
C TRP A 55 0.96 0.48 11.73
N GLY A 56 2.23 0.28 11.35
CA GLY A 56 2.72 0.51 10.00
C GLY A 56 2.04 -0.42 8.98
N ALA A 57 1.88 -1.70 9.31
CA ALA A 57 1.16 -2.65 8.48
C ALA A 57 -0.31 -2.24 8.32
N ILE A 58 -1.03 -2.01 9.43
CA ILE A 58 -2.45 -1.62 9.42
C ILE A 58 -2.65 -0.33 8.61
N GLY A 59 -1.82 0.69 8.84
CA GLY A 59 -1.89 1.95 8.10
C GLY A 59 -1.71 1.76 6.60
N SER A 60 -0.79 0.88 6.19
CA SER A 60 -0.62 0.54 4.78
C SER A 60 -1.84 -0.15 4.19
N PHE A 61 -2.40 -1.14 4.90
CA PHE A 61 -3.60 -1.86 4.45
C PHE A 61 -4.82 -0.93 4.30
N ILE A 62 -5.06 -0.03 5.25
CA ILE A 62 -6.17 0.93 5.17
C ILE A 62 -6.07 1.76 3.88
N ASN A 63 -4.87 2.26 3.58
CA ASN A 63 -4.63 3.07 2.39
C ASN A 63 -4.84 2.24 1.10
N PHE A 64 -4.43 0.97 1.11
CA PHE A 64 -4.67 0.03 0.00
C PHE A 64 -6.15 -0.17 -0.29
N PHE A 65 -6.95 -0.47 0.74
CA PHE A 65 -8.39 -0.69 0.59
C PHE A 65 -9.12 0.56 0.09
N GLN A 66 -8.70 1.74 0.54
CA GLN A 66 -9.25 3.00 0.05
C GLN A 66 -8.98 3.20 -1.44
N VAL A 67 -7.76 2.89 -1.89
CA VAL A 67 -7.39 3.00 -3.30
C VAL A 67 -8.17 2.01 -4.17
N ILE A 68 -8.30 0.76 -3.73
CA ILE A 68 -9.09 -0.26 -4.44
C ILE A 68 -10.55 0.17 -4.57
N LYS A 69 -11.16 0.62 -3.46
CA LYS A 69 -12.56 1.06 -3.46
C LYS A 69 -12.77 2.20 -4.45
N LYS A 70 -11.86 3.19 -4.45
CA LYS A 70 -11.90 4.32 -5.38
C LYS A 70 -11.82 3.88 -6.84
N ILE A 71 -10.95 2.91 -7.16
CA ILE A 71 -10.84 2.37 -8.52
C ILE A 71 -12.13 1.63 -8.91
N SER A 72 -12.72 0.86 -7.99
CA SER A 72 -13.96 0.13 -8.25
C SER A 72 -15.12 1.08 -8.56
N ASP A 73 -15.30 2.13 -7.75
CA ASP A 73 -16.33 3.15 -7.95
C ASP A 73 -16.12 3.93 -9.27
N GLU A 74 -14.86 4.23 -9.63
CA GLU A 74 -14.51 4.95 -10.87
C GLU A 74 -14.83 4.13 -12.13
N ASN A 75 -14.73 2.79 -12.06
CA ASN A 75 -15.06 1.89 -13.16
C ASN A 75 -16.58 1.72 -13.35
N GLU A 76 -17.35 1.66 -12.25
CA GLU A 76 -18.81 1.59 -12.31
C GLU A 76 -19.41 2.85 -12.94
N ASN A 77 -18.95 4.03 -12.53
CA ASN A 77 -19.45 5.32 -13.02
C ASN A 77 -19.09 5.57 -14.50
N LYS A 78 -17.91 5.12 -14.96
CA LYS A 78 -17.54 5.12 -16.39
C LYS A 78 -18.43 4.21 -17.24
N SER A 79 -19.01 3.17 -16.66
CA SER A 79 -19.88 2.22 -17.36
C SER A 79 -21.29 2.80 -17.51
N ALA A 80 -21.82 3.41 -16.44
CA ALA A 80 -23.10 4.13 -16.46
C ALA A 80 -23.08 5.37 -17.37
N GLY A 81 -21.95 6.08 -17.44
CA GLY A 81 -21.79 7.25 -18.33
C GLY A 81 -21.62 6.92 -19.81
N ARG A 82 -21.33 5.66 -20.17
CA ARG A 82 -21.20 5.21 -21.57
C ARG A 82 -22.51 4.73 -22.20
N GLU A 83 -23.54 4.53 -21.38
CA GLU A 83 -24.89 4.13 -21.84
C GLU A 83 -25.84 5.30 -22.12
N ASN A 84 -25.41 6.56 -21.96
CA ASN A 84 -26.22 7.75 -22.25
C ASN A 84 -25.69 8.54 -23.44
#